data_AF-A0A7C4TCZ4-F1
#
_entry.id   AF-A0A7C4TCZ4-F1
#
_cell.length_a   1.000
_cell.length_b   1.000
_cell.length_c   1.000
_cell.angle_alpha   90.00
_cell.angle_beta   90.00
_cell.angle_gamma   90.00
#
_symmetry.space_group_name_H-M   'P 1'
#
loop_
_entity.id
_entity.type
_entity.pdbx_description
1 polymer ?
#
loop_
_entity_poly.entity_id
_entity_poly.type
_entity_poly.pdbx_seq_one_letter_code
_entity_poly.pdbx_strand_id
1 'polypeptide(L)'
;MPNKQLNFMVHYIAQTITPNDRIKRIFEAINWQEVEKLKPPRKSKKGRKGYDFILMLKALLLIPLGEATGLNDLHRVLREKPRLSYLCGFTYGQTPSASTISDFINQKLIPNDLALKNLS
;
A
#
# COMPACT_ATOMS: atom_id res chain seq x y z
N MET A 1 16.64 -0.95 20.92
CA MET A 1 15.35 -0.26 21.12
C MET A 1 15.16 0.80 20.04
N PRO A 2 14.28 0.59 19.03
CA PRO A 2 13.86 1.66 18.14
C PRO A 2 12.32 1.78 18.16
N ASN A 3 11.75 2.58 19.06
CA ASN A 3 10.27 2.69 19.14
C ASN A 3 9.73 4.06 19.57
N LYS A 4 10.56 5.00 20.03
CA LYS A 4 10.06 6.27 20.58
C LYS A 4 9.90 7.36 19.52
N GLN A 5 10.81 7.46 18.56
CA GLN A 5 10.77 8.48 17.49
C GLN A 5 9.73 8.18 16.39
N LEU A 6 9.57 6.89 16.03
CA LEU A 6 8.56 6.45 15.06
C LEU A 6 7.13 6.78 15.52
N ASN A 7 6.86 6.63 16.82
CA ASN A 7 5.56 6.95 17.40
C ASN A 7 5.25 8.46 17.31
N PHE A 8 6.23 9.34 17.55
CA PHE A 8 6.03 10.78 17.44
C PHE A 8 5.68 11.21 16.01
N MET A 9 6.42 10.74 15.00
CA MET A 9 6.16 11.12 13.61
C MET A 9 4.78 10.63 13.14
N VAL A 10 4.42 9.39 13.50
CA VAL A 10 3.10 8.83 13.20
C VAL A 10 1.99 9.65 13.87
N HIS A 11 2.16 10.00 15.14
CA HIS A 11 1.21 10.84 15.89
C HIS A 11 1.07 12.24 15.29
N TYR A 12 2.18 12.89 14.94
CA TYR A 12 2.20 14.20 14.32
C TYR A 12 1.47 14.18 12.96
N ILE A 13 1.77 13.21 12.10
CA ILE A 13 1.09 13.06 10.81
C ILE A 13 -0.41 12.88 11.02
N ALA A 14 -0.83 12.04 11.98
CA ALA A 14 -2.24 11.82 12.28
C ALA A 14 -2.99 13.12 12.63
N GLN A 15 -2.35 14.02 13.39
CA GLN A 15 -2.94 15.32 13.76
C GLN A 15 -3.08 16.28 12.57
N THR A 16 -2.24 16.15 11.55
CA THR A 16 -2.29 17.00 10.34
C THR A 16 -3.38 16.58 9.35
N ILE A 17 -3.95 15.37 9.49
CA ILE A 17 -4.97 14.87 8.57
C ILE A 17 -6.33 15.43 8.96
N THR A 18 -6.92 16.20 8.05
CA THR A 18 -8.22 16.82 8.29
C THR A 18 -9.36 15.80 8.10
N PRO A 19 -10.53 16.00 8.73
CA PRO A 19 -11.70 15.17 8.47
C PRO A 19 -12.18 15.20 7.01
N ASN A 20 -11.92 16.30 6.29
CA ASN A 20 -12.29 16.48 4.88
C ASN A 20 -11.25 15.95 3.89
N ASP A 21 -10.21 15.28 4.38
CA ASP A 21 -9.21 14.65 3.54
C ASP A 21 -9.85 13.66 2.54
N ARG A 22 -9.70 13.96 1.25
CA ARG A 22 -10.33 13.20 0.16
C ARG A 22 -9.96 11.72 0.19
N ILE A 23 -8.68 11.40 0.40
CA ILE A 23 -8.18 10.02 0.38
C ILE A 23 -8.65 9.27 1.62
N LYS A 24 -8.63 9.93 2.79
CA LYS A 24 -9.20 9.40 4.02
C LYS A 24 -10.66 9.01 3.83
N ARG A 25 -11.50 9.92 3.33
CA ARG A 25 -12.93 9.67 3.11
C ARG A 25 -13.19 8.52 2.16
N ILE A 26 -12.44 8.43 1.07
CA ILE A 26 -12.55 7.31 0.12
C ILE A 26 -12.18 6.00 0.81
N PHE A 27 -11.07 5.96 1.55
CA PHE A 27 -10.67 4.76 2.26
C PHE A 27 -11.66 4.38 3.37
N GLU A 28 -12.25 5.34 4.08
CA GLU A 28 -13.26 5.06 5.11
C GLU A 28 -14.59 4.57 4.53
N ALA A 29 -14.91 4.92 3.29
CA ALA A 29 -16.11 4.45 2.59
C ALA A 29 -16.00 3.01 2.08
N ILE A 30 -14.78 2.48 1.94
CA ILE A 30 -14.54 1.12 1.45
C ILE A 30 -14.67 0.12 2.61
N ASN A 31 -15.50 -0.91 2.42
CA ASN A 31 -15.54 -2.04 3.34
C ASN A 31 -14.31 -2.96 3.14
N TRP A 32 -13.22 -2.65 3.81
CA TRP A 32 -11.96 -3.40 3.72
C TRP A 32 -12.07 -4.84 4.20
N GLN A 33 -13.01 -5.16 5.09
CA GLN A 33 -13.20 -6.53 5.56
C GLN A 33 -13.68 -7.44 4.43
N GLU A 34 -14.58 -6.96 3.57
CA GLU A 34 -15.01 -7.70 2.38
C GLU A 34 -13.88 -7.83 1.36
N VAL A 35 -13.08 -6.77 1.18
CA VAL A 35 -11.91 -6.81 0.29
C VAL A 35 -10.87 -7.83 0.78
N GLU A 36 -10.68 -7.94 2.10
CA GLU A 36 -9.73 -8.90 2.68
C GLU A 36 -10.13 -10.36 2.41
N LYS A 37 -11.43 -10.66 2.29
CA LYS A 37 -11.91 -12.00 1.91
C LYS A 37 -11.48 -12.40 0.49
N LEU A 38 -11.17 -11.43 -0.37
CA LEU A 38 -10.68 -11.66 -1.74
C LEU A 38 -9.17 -11.96 -1.78
N LYS A 39 -8.46 -11.88 -0.64
CA LYS A 39 -7.03 -12.11 -0.56
C LYS A 39 -6.68 -13.52 -1.04
N PRO A 40 -5.82 -13.66 -2.06
CA PRO A 40 -5.45 -14.97 -2.55
C PRO A 40 -4.65 -15.72 -1.49
N PRO A 41 -4.75 -17.06 -1.43
CA PRO A 41 -3.99 -17.86 -0.50
C PRO A 41 -2.49 -17.64 -0.68
N ARG A 42 -1.74 -17.75 0.42
CA ARG A 42 -0.30 -17.57 0.40
C ARG A 42 0.35 -18.79 -0.28
N LYS A 43 0.92 -18.60 -1.47
CA LYS A 43 1.61 -19.65 -2.25
C LYS A 43 2.76 -20.34 -1.51
N SER A 44 3.45 -19.66 -0.58
CA SER A 44 4.54 -20.24 0.21
C SER A 44 4.70 -19.58 1.58
N LYS A 45 4.92 -20.39 2.63
CA LYS A 45 5.28 -19.92 3.98
C LYS A 45 6.77 -19.56 4.11
N LYS A 46 7.61 -19.89 3.12
CA LYS A 46 9.04 -19.54 3.09
C LYS A 46 9.26 -18.08 2.68
N GLY A 47 10.32 -17.47 3.21
CA GLY A 47 10.72 -16.09 2.90
C GLY A 47 10.25 -15.04 3.91
N ARG A 48 10.75 -13.80 3.75
CA ARG A 48 10.36 -12.67 4.61
C ARG A 48 8.85 -12.43 4.54
N LYS A 49 8.29 -11.95 5.66
CA LYS A 49 6.91 -11.49 5.71
C LYS A 49 6.77 -10.30 4.76
N GLY A 50 5.99 -10.47 3.69
CA GLY A 50 5.63 -9.36 2.80
C GLY A 50 4.72 -8.35 3.50
N TYR A 51 4.50 -7.21 2.85
CA TYR A 51 3.53 -6.22 3.31
C TYR A 51 2.12 -6.80 3.38
N ASP A 52 1.29 -6.20 4.24
CA ASP A 52 -0.11 -6.58 4.35
C ASP A 52 -0.88 -6.31 3.05
N PHE A 53 -1.84 -7.17 2.74
CA PHE A 53 -2.59 -7.14 1.48
C PHE A 53 -3.41 -5.87 1.34
N ILE A 54 -4.08 -5.43 2.41
CA ILE A 54 -4.93 -4.24 2.39
C ILE A 54 -4.08 -2.98 2.28
N LEU A 55 -2.95 -2.93 3.00
CA LEU A 55 -2.01 -1.81 2.91
C LEU A 55 -1.49 -1.63 1.47
N MET A 56 -1.14 -2.73 0.81
CA MET A 56 -0.70 -2.71 -0.59
C MET A 56 -1.81 -2.30 -1.56
N LEU A 57 -3.05 -2.75 -1.36
CA LEU A 57 -4.19 -2.32 -2.17
C LEU A 57 -4.48 -0.83 -2.02
N LYS A 58 -4.43 -0.29 -0.79
CA LYS A 58 -4.57 1.15 -0.53
C LYS A 58 -3.50 1.95 -1.28
N ALA A 59 -2.24 1.51 -1.25
CA ALA A 59 -1.19 2.13 -2.04
C ALA A 59 -1.51 2.13 -3.54
N LEU A 60 -1.94 1.01 -4.10
CA LEU A 60 -2.25 0.92 -5.53
C LEU A 60 -3.39 1.84 -5.95
N LEU A 61 -4.39 2.04 -5.08
CA LEU A 61 -5.50 2.98 -5.33
C LEU A 61 -5.06 4.44 -5.44
N LEU A 62 -3.88 4.81 -4.93
CA LEU A 62 -3.35 6.17 -5.11
C LEU A 62 -3.14 6.53 -6.60
N ILE A 63 -2.93 5.55 -7.47
CA ILE A 63 -2.78 5.77 -8.91
C ILE A 63 -4.11 6.22 -9.56
N PRO A 64 -5.19 5.42 -9.55
CA PRO A 64 -6.47 5.86 -10.12
C PRO A 64 -7.09 7.07 -9.40
N LEU A 65 -6.67 7.37 -8.16
CA LEU A 65 -7.09 8.58 -7.44
C LEU A 65 -6.26 9.83 -7.80
N GLY A 66 -5.25 9.70 -8.67
CA GLY A 66 -4.44 10.81 -9.16
C GLY A 66 -3.36 11.30 -8.19
N GLU A 67 -3.04 10.53 -7.14
CA GLU A 67 -1.99 10.87 -6.17
C GLU A 67 -0.60 10.38 -6.61
N ALA A 68 -0.54 9.43 -7.55
CA ALA A 68 0.65 8.92 -8.22
C ALA A 68 0.37 8.71 -9.72
N THR A 69 1.36 8.91 -10.57
CA THR A 69 1.20 8.78 -12.04
C THR A 69 1.38 7.34 -12.56
N GLY A 70 1.86 6.43 -11.73
CA GLY A 70 2.08 5.02 -12.07
C GLY A 70 2.90 4.28 -11.02
N LEU A 71 3.26 3.02 -11.28
CA LEU A 71 3.98 2.17 -10.31
C LEU A 71 5.35 2.71 -9.92
N ASN A 72 6.10 3.24 -10.89
CA ASN A 72 7.41 3.85 -10.63
C ASN A 72 7.30 5.11 -9.78
N ASP A 73 6.23 5.89 -9.94
CA ASP A 73 6.01 7.08 -9.11
C ASP A 73 5.45 6.74 -7.72
N LEU A 74 4.66 5.67 -7.61
CA LEU A 74 3.98 5.27 -6.38
C LEU A 74 4.94 5.04 -5.20
N HIS A 75 6.05 4.33 -5.41
CA HIS A 75 7.00 4.10 -4.31
C HIS A 75 7.63 5.42 -3.80
N ARG A 76 7.88 6.37 -4.70
CA ARG A 76 8.39 7.71 -4.38
C ARG A 76 7.34 8.50 -3.61
N VAL A 77 6.10 8.53 -4.11
CA VAL A 77 4.95 9.15 -3.46
C VAL A 77 4.79 8.65 -2.02
N LEU A 78 4.84 7.34 -1.79
CA LEU A 78 4.75 6.77 -0.44
C LEU A 78 5.92 7.17 0.46
N ARG A 79 7.13 7.30 -0.09
CA ARG A 79 8.32 7.69 0.66
C ARG A 79 8.30 9.19 1.04
N GLU A 80 7.90 10.04 0.12
CA GLU A 80 8.03 11.50 0.21
C GLU A 80 6.78 12.19 0.75
N LYS A 81 5.61 11.54 0.70
CA LYS A 81 4.34 12.09 1.22
C LYS A 81 3.89 11.31 2.45
N PRO A 82 4.32 11.69 3.68
CA PRO A 82 4.05 10.95 4.91
C PRO A 82 2.57 10.74 5.17
N ARG A 83 1.75 11.75 4.84
CA ARG A 83 0.28 11.69 4.87
C ARG A 83 -0.26 10.48 4.11
N LEU A 84 0.15 10.27 2.87
CA LEU A 84 -0.37 9.19 2.02
C LEU A 84 0.11 7.83 2.49
N SER A 85 1.37 7.75 2.92
CA SER A 85 1.93 6.56 3.56
C SER A 85 1.12 6.14 4.78
N TYR A 86 0.83 7.10 5.67
CA TYR A 86 0.02 6.91 6.86
C TYR A 86 -1.41 6.47 6.53
N LEU A 87 -2.08 7.14 5.58
CA LEU A 87 -3.44 6.78 5.16
C LEU A 87 -3.52 5.36 4.57
N CYS A 88 -2.46 4.91 3.90
CA CYS A 88 -2.36 3.52 3.43
C CYS A 88 -2.12 2.52 4.57
N GLY A 89 -1.71 2.98 5.76
CA GLY A 89 -1.41 2.16 6.93
C GLY A 89 0.07 1.80 7.09
N PHE A 90 0.97 2.41 6.30
CA PHE A 90 2.41 2.19 6.46
C PHE A 90 2.98 3.04 7.59
N THR A 91 4.04 2.52 8.20
CA THR A 91 4.86 3.31 9.12
C THR A 91 5.79 4.23 8.32
N TYR A 92 6.01 5.45 8.83
CA TYR A 92 6.92 6.40 8.21
C TYR A 92 8.31 5.78 7.95
N GLY A 93 8.82 5.93 6.72
CA GLY A 93 10.09 5.34 6.28
C GLY A 93 10.07 3.83 6.03
N GLN A 94 8.94 3.15 6.30
CA GLN A 94 8.76 1.70 6.06
C GLN A 94 7.70 1.47 4.97
N THR A 95 8.04 1.88 3.76
CA THR A 95 7.17 1.77 2.58
C THR A 95 7.73 0.78 1.56
N PRO A 96 6.88 0.16 0.72
CA PRO A 96 7.34 -0.81 -0.26
C PRO A 96 8.21 -0.16 -1.33
N SER A 97 9.24 -0.89 -1.78
CA SER A 97 10.01 -0.53 -2.98
C SER A 97 9.19 -0.74 -4.26
N ALA A 98 9.63 -0.15 -5.37
CA ALA A 98 9.03 -0.40 -6.68
C ALA A 98 8.99 -1.90 -7.03
N SER A 99 10.08 -2.64 -6.76
CA SER A 99 10.14 -4.09 -6.96
C SER A 99 9.10 -4.84 -6.10
N THR A 100 8.95 -4.45 -4.84
CA THR A 100 7.97 -5.06 -3.92
C THR A 100 6.53 -4.84 -4.41
N ILE A 101 6.23 -3.66 -4.95
CA ILE A 101 4.93 -3.35 -5.53
C ILE A 101 4.68 -4.21 -6.78
N SER A 102 5.67 -4.31 -7.67
CA SER A 102 5.57 -5.15 -8.87
C SER A 102 5.35 -6.62 -8.55
N ASP A 103 6.13 -7.17 -7.60
CA ASP A 103 5.97 -8.56 -7.13
C ASP A 103 4.59 -8.81 -6.54
N PHE A 104 4.06 -7.86 -5.78
CA PHE A 104 2.71 -7.96 -5.23
C PHE A 104 1.66 -8.07 -6.33
N ILE A 105 1.71 -7.21 -7.35
CA ILE A 105 0.76 -7.25 -8.48
C ILE A 105 0.84 -8.59 -9.21
N ASN A 106 2.04 -9.00 -9.60
CA ASN A 106 2.26 -10.21 -10.39
C ASN A 106 1.88 -11.49 -9.64
N GLN A 107 2.06 -11.52 -8.32
CA GLN A 107 1.81 -12.73 -7.54
C GLN A 107 0.42 -12.79 -6.91
N LYS A 108 -0.23 -11.64 -6.69
CA LYS A 108 -1.45 -11.51 -5.89
C LYS A 108 -2.65 -10.94 -6.63
N LEU A 109 -2.46 -10.15 -7.69
CA LEU A 109 -3.57 -9.50 -8.38
C LEU A 109 -3.80 -10.03 -9.79
N ILE A 110 -2.73 -10.32 -10.52
CA ILE A 110 -2.83 -10.91 -11.85
C ILE A 110 -2.99 -12.43 -11.68
N PRO A 111 -4.08 -13.06 -12.19
CA PRO A 111 -4.13 -14.51 -12.33
C PRO A 111 -2.90 -14.96 -13.14
N ASN A 112 -2.15 -15.93 -12.64
CA ASN A 112 -0.88 -16.39 -13.24
C ASN A 112 -0.99 -16.65 -14.76
N ASP A 113 -2.18 -17.01 -15.25
CA ASP A 113 -2.46 -17.38 -16.63
C ASP A 113 -2.42 -16.18 -17.62
N LEU A 114 -2.50 -14.94 -17.12
CA LEU A 114 -2.37 -13.71 -17.92
C LEU A 114 -0.96 -13.10 -17.82
N ALA A 115 -0.26 -13.28 -16.69
CA ALA A 115 1.11 -12.81 -16.52
C ALA A 115 2.11 -13.53 -17.43
N LEU A 116 1.79 -14.75 -17.87
CA LEU A 116 2.61 -15.58 -18.77
C LEU A 116 2.32 -15.36 -20.27
N LYS A 117 1.31 -14.59 -20.65
CA LYS A 117 0.92 -14.41 -22.06
C LYS A 117 1.45 -13.14 -22.73
N ASN A 118 2.04 -12.21 -21.97
CA ASN A 118 2.55 -10.95 -22.52
C ASN A 118 4.09 -10.86 -22.54
N LEU A 119 4.78 -12.01 -22.46
CA LEU A 119 6.25 -12.11 -22.49
C LEU A 119 6.76 -13.25 -23.41
N SER A 120 5.96 -13.69 -24.39
CA SER A 120 6.38 -14.61 -25.46
C SER A 120 6.28 -13.93 -26.82
#